data_AF-A0AAU5Q1E3-F1
#
_entry.id   AF-A0AAU5Q1E3-F1
#
_cell.length_a   1.000
_cell.length_b   1.000
_cell.length_c   1.000
_cell.angle_alpha   90.00
_cell.angle_beta   90.00
_cell.angle_gamma   90.00
#
_symmetry.space_group_name_H-M   'P 1'
#
loop_
_entity.id
_entity.type
_entity.pdbx_description
1 polymer ?
#
loop_
_entity_poly.entity_id
_entity_poly.type
_entity_poly.pdbx_seq_one_letter_code
_entity_poly.pdbx_strand_id
1 'polypeptide(L)'
;MLVYEYLPYELARLDVLGKATGLDLDQVMELVRLAATRETLASAGPDEPHALSEAWIASFQHNQWRRIARVMAEQRMSVYEPSEDPRAVRYQEERLQRLENDCADAGQTDGQDPVERLGHRVYRITARPAAALAGEQPMVRHYFAGSEAAAVAHAQRSFSRQSGTNQNGGYRIVSVEQILPQPGE
;
A
#
# COMPACT_ATOMS: atom_id res chain seq x y z
N MET A 1 19.60 -16.94 -2.64
CA MET A 1 18.81 -15.84 -3.22
C MET A 1 18.12 -15.12 -2.09
N LEU A 2 18.49 -13.86 -1.85
CA LEU A 2 17.81 -13.04 -0.88
C LEU A 2 16.55 -12.45 -1.48
N VAL A 3 15.58 -12.22 -0.60
CA VAL A 3 14.25 -11.78 -0.97
C VAL A 3 13.96 -10.49 -0.21
N TYR A 4 13.72 -9.41 -0.95
CA TYR A 4 13.37 -8.12 -0.39
C TYR A 4 11.87 -7.87 -0.52
N GLU A 5 11.21 -7.56 0.60
CA GLU A 5 9.77 -7.29 0.66
C GLU A 5 9.50 -5.79 0.79
N TYR A 6 8.62 -5.24 -0.05
CA TYR A 6 8.25 -3.82 0.03
C TYR A 6 7.35 -3.54 1.22
N LEU A 7 7.69 -2.58 2.06
CA LEU A 7 6.78 -2.15 3.12
C LEU A 7 5.57 -1.40 2.53
N PRO A 8 4.40 -1.40 3.19
CA PRO A 8 3.19 -0.79 2.64
C PRO A 8 3.32 0.70 2.30
N TYR A 9 4.08 1.46 3.08
CA TYR A 9 4.36 2.87 2.77
C TYR A 9 5.31 3.02 1.56
N GLU A 10 6.19 2.03 1.32
CA GLU A 10 7.06 2.00 0.15
C GLU A 10 6.24 1.66 -1.09
N LEU A 11 5.33 0.69 -1.01
CA LEU A 11 4.37 0.40 -2.08
C LEU A 11 3.53 1.62 -2.42
N ALA A 12 2.97 2.31 -1.41
CA ALA A 12 2.16 3.50 -1.62
C ALA A 12 2.95 4.62 -2.31
N ARG A 13 4.23 4.79 -1.93
CA ARG A 13 5.12 5.79 -2.52
C ARG A 13 5.53 5.41 -3.95
N LEU A 14 5.90 4.15 -4.18
CA LEU A 14 6.30 3.65 -5.49
C LEU A 14 5.12 3.70 -6.48
N ASP A 15 3.90 3.40 -6.03
CA ASP A 15 2.67 3.57 -6.80
C ASP A 15 2.51 5.02 -7.28
N VAL A 16 2.68 5.99 -6.37
CA VAL A 16 2.58 7.43 -6.73
C VAL A 16 3.73 7.87 -7.63
N LEU A 17 4.98 7.51 -7.31
CA LEU A 17 6.16 7.89 -8.10
C LEU A 17 6.11 7.30 -9.51
N GLY A 18 5.73 6.02 -9.64
CA GLY A 18 5.59 5.36 -10.93
C GLY A 18 4.53 6.03 -11.81
N LYS A 19 3.39 6.39 -11.23
CA LYS A 19 2.32 7.12 -11.93
C LYS A 19 2.70 8.55 -12.28
N ALA A 20 3.44 9.22 -11.41
CA ALA A 20 3.81 10.61 -11.62
C ALA A 20 4.87 10.79 -12.71
N THR A 21 5.73 9.80 -12.91
CA THR A 21 6.84 9.87 -13.86
C THR A 21 6.30 10.14 -15.26
N GLY A 22 6.75 11.21 -15.89
CA GLY A 22 6.29 11.58 -17.23
C GLY A 22 5.02 12.43 -17.28
N LEU A 23 4.41 12.77 -16.13
CA LEU A 23 3.24 13.66 -16.08
C LEU A 23 3.65 15.13 -16.02
N ASP A 24 2.85 15.99 -16.65
CA ASP A 24 2.95 17.44 -16.48
C ASP A 24 2.31 17.92 -15.16
N LEU A 25 2.50 19.21 -14.85
CA LEU A 25 2.00 19.79 -13.61
C LEU A 25 0.47 19.79 -13.53
N ASP A 26 -0.24 20.00 -14.63
CA ASP A 26 -1.70 20.06 -14.64
C ASP A 26 -2.29 18.66 -14.38
N GLN A 27 -1.71 17.63 -14.98
CA GLN A 27 -2.04 16.22 -14.73
C GLN A 27 -1.77 15.83 -13.28
N VAL A 28 -0.62 16.23 -12.73
CA VAL A 28 -0.28 15.98 -11.32
C VAL A 28 -1.26 16.70 -10.39
N MET A 29 -1.66 17.94 -10.69
CA MET A 29 -2.63 18.69 -9.90
C MET A 29 -4.02 18.06 -9.92
N GLU A 30 -4.44 17.48 -11.05
CA GLU A 30 -5.68 16.70 -11.10
C GLU A 30 -5.59 15.46 -10.21
N LEU A 31 -4.45 14.76 -10.21
CA LEU A 31 -4.24 13.61 -9.33
C LEU A 31 -4.19 14.02 -7.85
N VAL A 32 -3.68 15.21 -7.51
CA VAL A 32 -3.80 15.80 -6.17
C VAL A 32 -5.28 15.93 -5.78
N ARG A 33 -6.12 16.47 -6.65
CA ARG A 33 -7.56 16.67 -6.40
C ARG A 33 -8.29 15.34 -6.23
N LEU A 34 -7.99 14.36 -7.07
CA LEU A 34 -8.55 13.01 -6.97
C LEU A 34 -8.11 12.32 -5.66
N ALA A 35 -6.84 12.45 -5.29
CA ALA A 35 -6.32 11.90 -4.04
C ALA A 35 -6.95 12.56 -2.80
N ALA A 36 -7.19 13.88 -2.82
CA ALA A 36 -7.90 14.59 -1.75
C ALA A 36 -9.35 14.10 -1.59
N THR A 37 -10.01 13.84 -2.72
CA THR A 37 -11.37 13.28 -2.74
C THR A 37 -11.36 11.88 -2.12
N ARG A 38 -10.41 11.03 -2.51
CA ARG A 38 -10.25 9.68 -1.94
C ARG A 38 -9.95 9.73 -0.43
N GLU A 39 -9.05 10.60 0.02
CA GLU A 39 -8.75 10.77 1.45
C GLU A 39 -10.02 11.14 2.22
N THR A 40 -10.81 12.10 1.73
CA THR A 40 -12.07 12.51 2.37
C THR A 40 -13.06 11.34 2.48
N LEU A 41 -13.22 10.58 1.40
CA LEU A 41 -14.10 9.40 1.39
C LEU A 41 -13.61 8.31 2.35
N ALA A 42 -12.29 8.08 2.39
CA ALA A 42 -11.68 7.09 3.27
C ALA A 42 -11.80 7.48 4.75
N SER A 43 -11.65 8.77 5.08
CA SER A 43 -11.84 9.29 6.44
C SER A 43 -13.29 9.22 6.93
N ALA A 44 -14.26 9.22 6.02
CA ALA A 44 -15.67 9.00 6.34
C ALA A 44 -16.06 7.50 6.35
N GLY A 45 -15.10 6.63 6.04
CA GLY A 45 -15.28 5.18 5.98
C GLY A 45 -15.38 4.52 7.37
N PRO A 46 -15.51 3.19 7.40
CA PRO A 46 -15.50 2.44 8.65
C PRO A 46 -14.17 2.62 9.39
N ASP A 47 -14.21 2.61 10.72
CA ASP A 47 -13.00 2.64 11.53
C ASP A 47 -12.21 1.33 11.37
N GLU A 48 -10.99 1.44 10.86
CA GLU A 48 -10.13 0.33 10.47
C GLU A 48 -8.84 0.34 11.32
N PRO A 49 -8.32 -0.81 11.74
CA PRO A 49 -7.11 -0.88 12.57
C PRO A 49 -5.93 -0.12 11.97
N HIS A 50 -5.29 0.69 12.81
CA HIS A 50 -4.50 1.86 12.40
C HIS A 50 -3.27 1.60 11.50
N ALA A 51 -2.68 0.40 11.52
CA ALA A 51 -1.39 0.16 10.86
C ALA A 51 -1.46 0.17 9.32
N LEU A 52 -2.64 -0.09 8.74
CA LEU A 52 -2.85 -0.19 7.29
C LEU A 52 -4.27 0.24 6.86
N SER A 53 -4.91 1.17 7.57
CA SER A 53 -6.24 1.63 7.18
C SER A 53 -6.23 2.32 5.82
N GLU A 54 -7.35 2.24 5.10
CA GLU A 54 -7.56 2.92 3.83
C GLU A 54 -7.42 4.45 3.99
N ALA A 55 -7.87 5.01 5.12
CA ALA A 55 -7.69 6.41 5.45
C ALA A 55 -6.20 6.81 5.55
N TRP A 56 -5.38 5.98 6.19
CA TRP A 56 -3.95 6.22 6.29
C TRP A 56 -3.24 6.14 4.94
N ILE A 57 -3.59 5.13 4.13
CA ILE A 57 -3.03 4.94 2.78
C ILE A 57 -3.42 6.09 1.87
N ALA A 58 -4.70 6.48 1.85
CA ALA A 58 -5.20 7.59 1.05
C ALA A 58 -4.55 8.92 1.45
N SER A 59 -4.42 9.19 2.76
CA SER A 59 -3.74 10.38 3.26
C SER A 59 -2.26 10.41 2.84
N PHE A 60 -1.57 9.28 2.96
CA PHE A 60 -0.17 9.19 2.53
C PHE A 60 -0.02 9.46 1.03
N GLN A 61 -0.86 8.84 0.20
CA GLN A 61 -0.82 9.05 -1.26
C GLN A 61 -1.13 10.50 -1.63
N HIS A 62 -2.15 11.12 -1.01
CA HIS A 62 -2.46 12.54 -1.22
C HIS A 62 -1.28 13.44 -0.85
N ASN A 63 -0.63 13.19 0.29
CA ASN A 63 0.56 13.94 0.69
C ASN A 63 1.73 13.76 -0.29
N GLN A 64 1.92 12.56 -0.88
CA GLN A 64 2.94 12.36 -1.91
C GLN A 64 2.62 13.11 -3.21
N TRP A 65 1.36 13.10 -3.66
CA TRP A 65 0.93 13.88 -4.82
C TRP A 65 1.16 15.38 -4.61
N ARG A 66 0.77 15.92 -3.45
CA ARG A 66 1.00 17.33 -3.09
C ARG A 66 2.49 17.69 -3.07
N ARG A 67 3.34 16.78 -2.57
CA ARG A 67 4.79 16.98 -2.58
C ARG A 67 5.31 17.09 -4.01
N ILE A 68 4.90 16.17 -4.89
CA ILE A 68 5.32 16.16 -6.29
C ILE A 68 4.92 17.46 -6.99
N ALA A 69 3.65 17.87 -6.86
CA ALA A 69 3.17 19.13 -7.43
C ALA A 69 4.01 20.33 -6.95
N ARG A 70 4.31 20.38 -5.65
CA ARG A 70 5.14 21.42 -5.06
C ARG A 70 6.56 21.43 -5.63
N VAL A 71 7.19 20.26 -5.71
CA VAL A 71 8.55 20.12 -6.26
C VAL A 71 8.59 20.56 -7.73
N MET A 72 7.62 20.13 -8.54
CA MET A 72 7.52 20.55 -9.93
C MET A 72 7.38 22.07 -10.06
N ALA A 73 6.55 22.69 -9.22
CA ALA A 73 6.37 24.14 -9.24
C ALA A 73 7.63 24.90 -8.79
N GLU A 74 8.28 24.45 -7.71
CA GLU A 74 9.50 25.07 -7.17
C GLU A 74 10.69 24.94 -8.13
N GLN A 75 10.84 23.78 -8.78
CA GLN A 75 11.93 23.49 -9.71
C GLN A 75 11.60 23.82 -11.18
N ARG A 76 10.37 24.26 -11.47
CA ARG A 76 9.86 24.54 -12.82
C ARG A 76 9.99 23.34 -13.76
N MET A 77 9.69 22.15 -13.25
CA MET A 77 9.65 20.93 -14.05
C MET A 77 8.47 21.01 -15.03
N SER A 78 8.76 20.85 -16.32
CA SER A 78 7.71 20.73 -17.35
C SER A 78 7.03 19.37 -17.29
N VAL A 79 7.78 18.35 -16.91
CA VAL A 79 7.36 16.96 -16.73
C VAL A 79 8.06 16.45 -15.47
N TYR A 80 7.35 15.68 -14.64
CA TYR A 80 7.95 15.14 -13.43
C TYR A 80 8.95 14.03 -13.76
N GLU A 81 10.19 14.27 -13.31
CA GLU A 81 11.31 13.35 -13.43
C GLU A 81 11.82 13.04 -12.02
N PRO A 82 11.70 11.80 -11.52
CA PRO A 82 12.13 11.44 -10.17
C PRO A 82 13.60 11.72 -9.88
N SER A 83 14.48 11.67 -10.90
CA SER A 83 15.90 11.97 -10.73
C SER A 83 16.18 13.45 -10.43
N GLU A 84 15.23 14.35 -10.69
CA GLU A 84 15.30 15.77 -10.35
C GLU A 84 14.64 16.09 -8.99
N ASP A 85 13.95 15.13 -8.35
CA ASP A 85 13.38 15.31 -7.01
C ASP A 85 14.37 14.79 -5.94
N PRO A 86 15.00 15.68 -5.12
CA PRO A 86 15.99 15.26 -4.13
C PRO A 86 15.44 14.29 -3.08
N ARG A 87 14.15 14.38 -2.75
CA ARG A 87 13.53 13.41 -1.84
C ARG A 87 13.31 12.07 -2.54
N ALA A 88 12.89 12.05 -3.80
CA ALA A 88 12.74 10.81 -4.54
C ALA A 88 14.08 10.08 -4.70
N VAL A 89 15.15 10.82 -5.02
CA VAL A 89 16.53 10.31 -5.05
C VAL A 89 16.93 9.76 -3.69
N ARG A 90 16.80 10.55 -2.62
CA ARG A 90 17.16 10.10 -1.26
C ARG A 90 16.36 8.88 -0.82
N TYR A 91 15.08 8.79 -1.16
CA TYR A 91 14.28 7.60 -0.84
C TYR A 91 14.75 6.36 -1.58
N GLN A 92 15.19 6.51 -2.83
CA GLN A 92 15.76 5.41 -3.58
C GLN A 92 17.11 4.99 -2.97
N GLU A 93 17.94 5.94 -2.56
CA GLU A 93 19.20 5.67 -1.85
C GLU A 93 18.95 4.97 -0.50
N GLU A 94 18.06 5.49 0.35
CA GLU A 94 17.68 4.87 1.63
C GLU A 94 17.15 3.44 1.43
N ARG A 95 16.38 3.23 0.36
CA ARG A 95 15.86 1.91 -0.01
C ARG A 95 16.99 0.97 -0.44
N LEU A 96 17.92 1.44 -1.26
CA LEU A 96 19.09 0.66 -1.68
C LEU A 96 20.03 0.36 -0.51
N GLN A 97 20.23 1.31 0.39
CA GLN A 97 21.04 1.11 1.60
C GLN A 97 20.42 0.07 2.53
N ARG A 98 19.09 0.09 2.69
CA ARG A 98 18.40 -0.96 3.46
C ARG A 98 18.56 -2.32 2.79
N LEU A 99 18.40 -2.38 1.47
CA LEU A 99 18.62 -3.59 0.70
C LEU A 99 20.04 -4.14 0.91
N GLU A 100 21.06 -3.27 0.87
CA GLU A 100 22.45 -3.65 1.15
C GLU A 100 22.63 -4.18 2.57
N ASN A 101 22.02 -3.53 3.57
CA ASN A 101 22.08 -3.99 4.96
C ASN A 101 21.42 -5.36 5.13
N ASP A 102 20.23 -5.56 4.54
CA ASP A 102 19.54 -6.84 4.56
C ASP A 102 20.39 -7.94 3.89
N CYS A 103 21.20 -7.57 2.90
CA CYS A 103 22.15 -8.49 2.24
C CYS A 103 23.39 -8.81 3.08
N ALA A 104 23.96 -7.79 3.73
CA ALA A 104 25.10 -7.93 4.61
C ALA A 104 24.76 -8.79 5.84
N ASP A 105 23.60 -8.56 6.46
CA ASP A 105 23.12 -9.32 7.61
C ASP A 105 22.86 -10.80 7.27
N ALA A 106 22.46 -11.07 6.03
CA ALA A 106 22.29 -12.43 5.54
C ALA A 106 23.60 -13.12 5.10
N GLY A 107 24.75 -12.46 5.32
CA GLY A 107 26.08 -13.03 5.11
C GLY A 107 26.48 -13.19 3.63
N GLN A 108 25.94 -12.36 2.73
CA GLN A 108 26.32 -12.42 1.32
C GLN A 108 27.69 -11.77 1.06
N THR A 109 28.58 -12.53 0.42
CA THR A 109 29.86 -12.08 -0.11
C THR A 109 29.78 -11.74 -1.59
N ASP A 110 30.71 -10.91 -2.06
CA ASP A 110 30.86 -10.44 -3.44
C ASP A 110 30.75 -11.60 -4.47
N GLY A 111 29.87 -11.46 -5.47
CA GLY A 111 29.70 -12.42 -6.56
C GLY A 111 28.45 -13.32 -6.54
N GLN A 112 27.49 -13.10 -5.65
CA GLN A 112 26.20 -13.82 -5.64
C GLN A 112 25.10 -13.18 -6.51
N ASP A 113 24.14 -14.01 -6.92
CA ASP A 113 22.97 -13.65 -7.72
C ASP A 113 22.21 -12.43 -7.17
N PRO A 114 21.61 -11.58 -8.04
CA PRO A 114 20.89 -10.39 -7.63
C PRO A 114 19.73 -10.70 -6.66
N VAL A 115 19.47 -9.78 -5.74
CA VAL A 115 18.34 -9.87 -4.81
C VAL A 115 17.02 -9.86 -5.58
N GLU A 116 16.18 -10.87 -5.33
CA GLU A 116 14.83 -10.87 -5.87
C GLU A 116 13.92 -9.94 -5.04
N ARG A 117 13.11 -9.16 -5.74
CA ARG A 117 12.17 -8.21 -5.12
C ARG A 117 10.78 -8.82 -5.17
N LEU A 118 10.15 -9.03 -4.02
CA LEU A 118 8.76 -9.44 -3.96
C LEU A 118 7.84 -8.21 -3.95
N GLY A 119 7.14 -8.04 -5.07
CA GLY A 119 6.03 -7.11 -5.24
C GLY A 119 4.78 -7.61 -4.51
N HIS A 120 4.80 -7.53 -3.19
CA HIS A 120 3.59 -7.75 -2.41
C HIS A 120 2.57 -6.62 -2.65
N ARG A 121 1.32 -6.94 -2.37
CA ARG A 121 0.17 -6.06 -2.57
C ARG A 121 -0.56 -5.92 -1.24
N VAL A 122 -1.25 -4.80 -1.06
CA VAL A 122 -2.13 -4.60 0.09
C VAL A 122 -3.56 -4.86 -0.36
N TYR A 123 -4.20 -5.81 0.30
CA TYR A 123 -5.61 -6.16 0.09
C TYR A 123 -6.43 -5.74 1.29
N ARG A 124 -7.49 -4.99 1.02
CA ARG A 124 -8.59 -4.69 1.94
C ARG A 124 -9.61 -5.83 1.87
N ILE A 125 -9.85 -6.50 2.99
CA ILE A 125 -10.78 -7.61 3.09
C ILE A 125 -11.88 -7.26 4.09
N THR A 126 -13.11 -7.27 3.59
CA THR A 126 -14.32 -7.06 4.38
C THR A 126 -14.97 -8.40 4.69
N ALA A 127 -15.27 -8.67 5.96
CA ALA A 127 -15.94 -9.88 6.39
C ALA A 127 -17.14 -9.56 7.30
N ARG A 128 -18.14 -10.45 7.32
CA ARG A 128 -19.28 -10.40 8.23
C ARG A 128 -19.47 -11.73 8.95
N PRO A 129 -19.98 -11.74 10.19
CA PRO A 129 -20.44 -12.98 10.80
C PRO A 129 -21.51 -13.66 9.93
N ALA A 130 -21.44 -14.99 9.76
CA ALA A 130 -22.41 -15.74 8.95
C ALA A 130 -23.81 -15.75 9.59
N ALA A 131 -23.88 -15.58 10.91
CA ALA A 131 -25.11 -15.44 11.68
C ALA A 131 -25.42 -13.97 12.05
N ALA A 132 -24.85 -13.00 11.31
CA ALA A 132 -24.95 -11.59 11.66
C ALA A 132 -26.42 -11.14 11.80
N LEU A 133 -26.73 -10.52 12.94
CA LEU A 133 -28.01 -9.84 13.13
C LEU A 133 -28.07 -8.55 12.30
N ALA A 134 -29.29 -8.11 11.99
CA ALA A 134 -29.50 -6.84 11.29
C ALA A 134 -28.86 -5.69 12.08
N GLY A 135 -27.89 -4.99 11.48
CA GLY A 135 -27.16 -3.88 12.10
C GLY A 135 -25.75 -4.20 12.59
N GLU A 136 -25.31 -5.46 12.55
CA GLU A 136 -23.90 -5.79 12.83
C GLU A 136 -22.96 -5.20 11.78
N GLN A 137 -21.93 -4.48 12.25
CA GLN A 137 -20.95 -3.83 11.41
C GLN A 137 -19.99 -4.86 10.80
N PRO A 138 -19.63 -4.73 9.51
CA PRO A 138 -18.62 -5.57 8.90
C PRO A 138 -17.24 -5.32 9.52
N MET A 139 -16.46 -6.38 9.66
CA MET A 139 -15.05 -6.27 10.03
C MET A 139 -14.22 -6.03 8.77
N VAL A 140 -13.35 -5.02 8.81
CA VAL A 140 -12.43 -4.73 7.72
C VAL A 140 -10.99 -4.92 8.20
N ARG A 141 -10.18 -5.58 7.38
CA ARG A 141 -8.76 -5.81 7.65
C ARG A 141 -7.93 -5.65 6.40
N HIS A 142 -6.68 -5.24 6.59
CA HIS A 142 -5.72 -5.06 5.52
C HIS A 142 -4.62 -6.10 5.64
N TYR A 143 -4.28 -6.73 4.51
CA TYR A 143 -3.28 -7.78 4.45
C TYR A 143 -2.27 -7.50 3.35
N PHE A 144 -1.01 -7.66 3.73
CA PHE A 144 0.10 -7.69 2.81
C PHE A 144 0.27 -9.12 2.28
N ALA A 145 0.15 -9.30 0.97
CA ALA A 145 0.25 -10.61 0.35
C ALA A 145 0.69 -10.52 -1.12
N GLY A 146 1.38 -11.56 -1.61
CA GLY A 146 1.76 -11.65 -3.02
C GLY A 146 0.59 -11.86 -3.99
N SER A 147 -0.56 -12.35 -3.50
CA SER A 147 -1.75 -12.60 -4.32
C SER A 147 -3.05 -12.47 -3.52
N GLU A 148 -4.15 -12.27 -4.24
CA GLU A 148 -5.49 -12.22 -3.66
C GLU A 148 -5.82 -13.52 -2.92
N ALA A 149 -5.51 -14.68 -3.52
CA ALA A 149 -5.72 -15.99 -2.90
C ALA A 149 -4.95 -16.14 -1.58
N ALA A 150 -3.70 -15.65 -1.52
CA ALA A 150 -2.91 -15.68 -0.30
C ALA A 150 -3.50 -14.75 0.78
N ALA A 151 -3.97 -13.55 0.39
CA ALA A 151 -4.64 -12.63 1.29
C ALA A 151 -5.94 -13.23 1.87
N VAL A 152 -6.77 -13.84 1.01
CA VAL A 152 -8.03 -14.49 1.40
C VAL A 152 -7.77 -15.66 2.35
N ALA A 153 -6.80 -16.53 2.06
CA ALA A 153 -6.46 -17.65 2.93
C ALA A 153 -5.93 -17.18 4.30
N HIS A 154 -5.19 -16.06 4.33
CA HIS A 154 -4.74 -15.45 5.58
C HIS A 154 -5.90 -14.84 6.38
N ALA A 155 -6.81 -14.14 5.70
CA ALA A 155 -7.99 -13.53 6.29
C ALA A 155 -8.92 -14.57 6.93
N GLN A 156 -9.24 -15.66 6.21
CA GLN A 156 -10.10 -16.74 6.72
C GLN A 156 -9.57 -17.33 8.03
N ARG A 157 -8.25 -17.57 8.12
CA ARG A 157 -7.60 -18.05 9.36
C ARG A 157 -7.66 -17.02 10.48
N SER A 158 -7.47 -15.75 10.17
CA SER A 158 -7.48 -14.65 11.14
C SER A 158 -8.86 -14.44 11.76
N PHE A 159 -9.91 -14.39 10.93
CA PHE A 159 -11.29 -14.20 11.40
C PHE A 159 -11.82 -15.42 12.18
N SER A 160 -11.44 -16.63 11.78
CA SER A 160 -11.82 -17.86 12.48
C SER A 160 -11.22 -17.94 13.89
N ARG A 161 -9.97 -17.51 14.09
CA ARG A 161 -9.30 -17.50 15.41
C ARG A 161 -9.92 -16.54 16.41
N GLN A 162 -10.55 -15.45 15.96
CA GLN A 162 -11.24 -14.50 16.83
C GLN A 162 -12.61 -14.98 17.31
N SER A 163 -13.17 -16.03 16.71
CA SER A 163 -14.54 -16.47 17.01
C SER A 163 -14.65 -17.31 18.29
N GLY A 164 -13.54 -17.75 18.89
CA GLY A 164 -13.55 -18.54 20.13
C GLY A 164 -14.27 -19.89 20.00
N THR A 165 -14.05 -20.79 20.95
CA THR A 165 -14.50 -22.19 20.94
C THR A 165 -16.01 -22.42 21.05
N ASN A 166 -16.85 -21.38 20.95
CA ASN A 166 -18.29 -21.52 21.01
C ASN A 166 -18.95 -20.69 19.92
N GLN A 167 -19.80 -21.37 19.15
CA GLN A 167 -20.87 -20.88 18.26
C GLN A 167 -20.61 -21.03 16.76
N ASN A 168 -21.61 -21.63 16.11
CA ASN A 168 -21.80 -21.89 14.68
C ASN A 168 -21.86 -20.62 13.80
N GLY A 169 -21.02 -19.63 14.02
CA GLY A 169 -21.01 -18.37 13.29
C GLY A 169 -19.67 -18.10 12.63
N GLY A 170 -19.32 -18.88 11.59
CA GLY A 170 -18.13 -18.59 10.78
C GLY A 170 -18.21 -17.19 10.17
N TYR A 171 -17.09 -16.55 9.87
CA TYR A 171 -17.11 -15.28 9.11
C TYR A 171 -17.18 -15.58 7.61
N ARG A 172 -18.02 -14.84 6.89
CA ARG A 172 -18.07 -14.81 5.43
C ARG A 172 -17.36 -13.56 4.92
N ILE A 173 -16.38 -13.74 4.02
CA ILE A 173 -15.77 -12.63 3.28
C ILE A 173 -16.81 -12.09 2.29
N VAL A 174 -16.98 -10.76 2.30
CA VAL A 174 -17.97 -10.02 1.51
C VAL A 174 -17.30 -9.25 0.37
N SER A 175 -16.12 -8.68 0.60
CA SER A 175 -15.32 -8.05 -0.46
C SER A 175 -13.83 -8.25 -0.23
N VAL A 176 -13.10 -8.26 -1.35
CA VAL A 176 -11.64 -8.28 -1.42
C VAL A 176 -11.25 -7.24 -2.44
N GLU A 177 -10.49 -6.23 -2.02
CA GLU A 177 -10.09 -5.09 -2.84
C GLU A 177 -8.58 -4.92 -2.76
N GLN A 178 -7.87 -4.95 -3.88
CA GLN A 178 -6.47 -4.55 -3.91
C GLN A 178 -6.41 -3.02 -3.83
N ILE A 179 -5.78 -2.49 -2.79
CA ILE A 179 -5.66 -1.03 -2.58
C ILE A 179 -4.26 -0.50 -2.91
N LEU A 180 -3.24 -1.36 -2.88
CA LEU A 180 -1.87 -1.04 -3.32
C LEU A 180 -1.19 -2.24 -4.02
N PRO A 181 -0.48 -2.02 -5.15
CA PRO A 181 -0.65 -0.84 -6.00
C PRO A 181 -2.12 -0.75 -6.46
N GLN A 182 -2.59 0.43 -6.88
CA GLN A 182 -4.00 0.50 -7.32
C GLN A 182 -4.21 -0.39 -8.56
N PRO A 183 -5.38 -1.02 -8.73
CA PRO A 183 -5.65 -1.88 -9.89
C PRO A 183 -5.57 -1.09 -11.21
N GLY A 184 -5.00 -1.70 -12.26
CA GLY A 184 -4.96 -1.13 -13.62
C GLY A 184 -3.57 -0.76 -14.14
N GLU A 185 -2.56 -1.59 -13.90
CA GLU A 185 -1.32 -1.60 -14.71
C GLU A 185 -1.58 -2.12 -16.13
#